data_AF-A0A7S2T975-F1
#
_entry.id   AF-A0A7S2T975-F1
#
_cell.length_a   1.000
_cell.length_b   1.000
_cell.length_c   1.000
_cell.angle_alpha   90.00
_cell.angle_beta   90.00
_cell.angle_gamma   90.00
#
_symmetry.space_group_name_H-M   'P 1'
#
loop_
_entity.id
_entity.type
_entity.pdbx_description
1 polymer ?
#
loop_
_entity_poly.entity_id
_entity_poly.type
_entity_poly.pdbx_seq_one_letter_code
_entity_poly.pdbx_strand_id
1 'polypeptide(L)'
;YMEPNEALSSLAGFGFGASTIALFSRVGGGIYTKAADVGADLVGKVEAGIPEDDPRNPAVIADCVGDNVGDIAGMGADLFESYVGSIIAASSLGLEVFGLNGVALPLYISAAGILCSIFGTFFVHTREGAN
;
A
#
# COMPACT_ATOMS: atom_id res chain seq x y z
N TYR A 1 32.58 -12.42 0.78
CA TYR A 1 31.36 -12.66 -0.01
C TYR A 1 30.31 -13.16 0.96
N MET A 2 29.08 -12.64 0.89
CA MET A 2 27.98 -13.07 1.77
C MET A 2 27.37 -14.35 1.20
N GLU A 3 27.08 -15.33 2.05
CA GLU A 3 26.46 -16.56 1.59
C GLU A 3 24.99 -16.32 1.20
N PRO A 4 24.43 -17.02 0.20
CA PRO A 4 23.06 -16.78 -0.27
C PRO A 4 21.99 -16.85 0.83
N ASN A 5 22.17 -17.76 1.80
CA ASN A 5 21.28 -17.89 2.95
C ASN A 5 21.36 -16.67 3.90
N GLU A 6 22.56 -16.11 4.10
CA GLU A 6 22.74 -14.90 4.92
C GLU A 6 22.11 -13.67 4.25
N ALA A 7 22.23 -13.59 2.92
CA ALA A 7 21.58 -12.54 2.13
C ALA A 7 20.05 -12.62 2.24
N LEU A 8 19.47 -13.80 2.08
CA LEU A 8 18.02 -14.00 2.24
C LEU A 8 17.54 -13.76 3.67
N SER A 9 18.33 -14.13 4.68
CA SER A 9 18.02 -13.82 6.07
C SER A 9 17.99 -12.31 6.33
N SER A 10 18.92 -11.57 5.74
CA SER A 10 18.93 -10.10 5.80
C SER A 10 17.72 -9.50 5.09
N LEU A 11 17.34 -10.04 3.93
CA LEU A 11 16.15 -9.63 3.20
C LEU A 11 14.86 -9.95 3.98
N ALA A 12 14.78 -11.09 4.66
CA ALA A 12 13.67 -11.41 5.54
C ALA A 12 13.51 -10.37 6.68
N GLY A 13 14.63 -9.90 7.23
CA GLY A 13 14.63 -8.78 8.19
C GLY A 13 14.09 -7.48 7.58
N PHE A 14 14.43 -7.19 6.33
CA PHE A 14 13.87 -6.06 5.57
C PHE A 14 12.35 -6.20 5.37
N GLY A 15 11.88 -7.38 4.95
CA GLY A 15 10.45 -7.67 4.82
C GLY A 15 9.70 -7.49 6.14
N PHE A 16 10.22 -8.03 7.24
CA PHE A 16 9.63 -7.86 8.57
C PHE A 16 9.54 -6.38 8.99
N GLY A 17 10.57 -5.58 8.69
CA GLY A 17 10.56 -4.14 8.91
C GLY A 17 9.47 -3.44 8.11
N ALA A 18 9.32 -3.79 6.82
CA ALA A 18 8.25 -3.30 5.97
C ALA A 18 6.86 -3.62 6.55
N SER A 19 6.63 -4.86 7.02
CA SER A 19 5.34 -5.28 7.60
C SER A 19 5.01 -4.54 8.88
N THR A 20 6.02 -4.30 9.71
CA THR A 20 5.84 -3.56 10.95
C THR A 20 5.41 -2.12 10.67
N ILE A 21 6.08 -1.43 9.74
CA ILE A 21 5.71 -0.06 9.36
C ILE A 21 4.35 -0.01 8.66
N ALA A 22 4.06 -0.96 7.78
CA ALA A 22 2.77 -1.07 7.10
C ALA A 22 1.62 -1.26 8.09
N LEU A 23 1.79 -2.14 9.08
CA LEU A 23 0.82 -2.37 10.14
C LEU A 23 0.47 -1.07 10.89
N PHE A 24 1.48 -0.34 11.37
CA PHE A 24 1.23 0.90 12.10
C PHE A 24 0.68 2.02 11.21
N SER A 25 1.14 2.13 9.97
CA SER A 25 0.66 3.15 9.03
C SER A 25 -0.80 2.90 8.66
N ARG A 26 -1.17 1.65 8.39
CA ARG A 26 -2.54 1.26 8.04
C ARG A 26 -3.51 1.40 9.21
N VAL A 27 -3.12 0.91 10.39
CA VAL A 27 -3.98 1.03 11.57
C VAL A 27 -4.10 2.48 12.02
N GLY A 28 -2.99 3.21 12.11
CA GLY A 28 -2.98 4.61 12.51
C GLY A 28 -3.75 5.52 11.55
N GLY A 29 -3.47 5.40 10.25
CA GLY A 29 -4.17 6.17 9.22
C GLY A 29 -5.64 5.78 9.09
N GLY A 30 -5.96 4.48 9.20
CA GLY A 30 -7.34 3.99 9.19
C GLY A 30 -8.18 4.52 10.36
N ILE A 31 -7.61 4.55 11.57
CA ILE A 31 -8.28 5.15 12.73
C ILE A 31 -8.49 6.66 12.51
N TYR A 32 -7.47 7.36 12.04
CA TYR A 32 -7.55 8.81 11.80
C TYR A 32 -8.63 9.15 10.78
N THR A 33 -8.58 8.52 9.60
CA THR A 33 -9.51 8.80 8.49
C THR A 33 -10.93 8.42 8.86
N LYS A 34 -11.17 7.23 9.43
CA LYS A 34 -12.54 6.79 9.72
C LYS A 34 -13.16 7.49 10.91
N ALA A 35 -12.37 7.98 11.87
CA ALA A 35 -12.90 8.84 12.92
C ALA A 35 -13.35 10.21 12.37
N ALA A 36 -12.58 10.79 11.43
CA ALA A 36 -12.89 12.07 10.83
C ALA A 36 -14.08 11.99 9.86
N ASP A 37 -14.02 11.06 8.90
CA ASP A 37 -15.06 10.74 7.89
C ASP A 37 -16.43 10.53 8.56
N VAL A 38 -16.52 9.57 9.49
CA VAL A 38 -17.79 9.26 10.19
C VAL A 38 -18.28 10.45 11.02
N GLY A 39 -17.38 11.22 11.64
CA GLY A 39 -17.75 12.41 12.41
C GLY A 39 -18.26 13.56 11.53
N ALA A 40 -17.57 13.82 10.42
CA ALA A 40 -17.91 14.85 9.46
C ALA A 40 -19.27 14.55 8.81
N ASP A 41 -19.49 13.31 8.39
CA ASP A 41 -20.69 12.88 7.70
C ASP A 41 -21.92 12.83 8.60
N LEU A 42 -21.81 12.26 9.80
CA LEU A 42 -22.97 12.15 10.69
C LEU A 42 -23.44 13.53 11.14
N VAL A 43 -22.54 14.38 11.63
CA VAL A 43 -22.95 15.71 12.14
C VAL A 43 -23.29 16.65 10.98
N GLY A 44 -22.53 16.62 9.89
CA GLY A 44 -22.75 17.47 8.72
C GLY A 44 -24.01 17.10 7.96
N LYS A 45 -24.06 15.89 7.39
CA LYS A 45 -25.13 15.46 6.48
C LYS A 45 -26.41 15.11 7.23
N VAL A 46 -26.31 14.38 8.35
CA VAL A 46 -27.49 13.80 9.02
C VAL A 46 -28.09 14.77 10.05
N GLU A 47 -27.28 15.40 10.89
CA GLU A 47 -27.79 16.26 11.97
C GLU A 47 -28.00 17.71 11.53
N ALA A 48 -27.00 18.33 10.88
CA ALA A 48 -27.05 19.73 10.47
C ALA A 48 -27.67 19.94 9.07
N GLY A 49 -27.78 18.88 8.26
CA GLY A 49 -28.34 18.94 6.91
C GLY A 49 -27.52 19.79 5.93
N ILE A 50 -26.21 19.94 6.18
CA ILE A 50 -25.28 20.61 5.27
C ILE A 50 -24.66 19.61 4.29
N PRO A 51 -24.20 20.05 3.11
CA PRO A 51 -23.53 19.17 2.15
C PRO A 51 -22.30 18.45 2.72
N GLU A 52 -21.91 17.38 2.04
CA GLU A 52 -20.60 16.75 2.17
C GLU A 52 -19.48 17.77 1.96
N ASP A 53 -18.37 17.62 2.68
CA ASP A 53 -17.18 18.49 2.58
C ASP A 53 -17.47 20.00 2.74
N ASP A 54 -18.57 20.35 3.39
CA ASP A 54 -18.94 21.74 3.56
C ASP A 54 -17.91 22.46 4.45
N PRO A 55 -17.35 23.61 4.02
CA PRO A 55 -16.29 24.30 4.75
C PRO A 55 -16.72 24.82 6.13
N ARG A 56 -18.02 24.82 6.45
CA ARG A 56 -18.55 25.16 7.77
C ARG A 56 -18.40 24.00 8.77
N ASN A 57 -18.18 22.78 8.29
CA ASN A 57 -17.97 21.62 9.13
C ASN A 57 -16.49 21.53 9.55
N PRO A 58 -16.18 21.66 10.85
CA PRO A 58 -14.79 21.69 11.33
C PRO A 58 -14.04 20.36 11.15
N ALA A 59 -14.75 19.26 10.90
CA ALA A 59 -14.16 17.94 10.72
C ALA A 59 -13.61 17.71 9.29
N VAL A 60 -14.02 18.50 8.30
CA VAL A 60 -13.69 18.26 6.86
C VAL A 60 -12.20 18.32 6.58
N ILE A 61 -11.45 19.20 7.26
CA ILE A 61 -9.99 19.21 7.08
C ILE A 61 -9.36 17.91 7.59
N ALA A 62 -9.85 17.37 8.71
CA ALA A 62 -9.35 16.10 9.23
C ALA A 62 -9.77 14.93 8.32
N ASP A 63 -10.92 15.01 7.68
CA ASP A 63 -11.39 14.01 6.71
C ASP A 63 -10.48 13.95 5.48
N CYS A 64 -10.28 15.09 4.81
CA CYS A 64 -9.39 15.16 3.64
C CYS A 64 -7.93 14.82 3.96
N VAL A 65 -7.45 15.16 5.18
CA VAL A 65 -6.13 14.71 5.64
C VAL A 65 -6.14 13.20 5.85
N GLY A 66 -7.23 12.66 6.39
CA GLY A 66 -7.46 11.23 6.57
C GLY A 66 -7.32 10.44 5.29
N ASP A 67 -7.92 10.87 4.20
CA ASP A 67 -7.81 10.18 2.90
C ASP A 67 -6.35 10.01 2.46
N ASN A 68 -5.53 11.04 2.68
CA ASN A 68 -4.11 10.98 2.32
C ASN A 68 -3.30 10.11 3.30
N VAL A 69 -3.61 10.17 4.60
CA VAL A 69 -2.87 9.45 5.64
C VAL A 69 -3.24 7.97 5.69
N GLY A 70 -4.53 7.65 5.61
CA GLY A 70 -5.06 6.29 5.62
C GLY A 70 -5.05 5.66 4.24
N ASP A 71 -5.85 6.20 3.33
CA ASP A 71 -6.16 5.54 2.08
C ASP A 71 -4.99 5.58 1.08
N ILE A 72 -4.13 6.61 1.13
CA ILE A 72 -2.92 6.67 0.31
C ILE A 72 -1.70 6.12 1.04
N ALA A 73 -1.26 6.73 2.14
CA ALA A 73 -0.01 6.33 2.79
C ALA A 73 -0.10 4.92 3.41
N GLY A 74 -1.21 4.59 4.06
CA GLY A 74 -1.47 3.27 4.62
C GLY A 74 -1.55 2.19 3.53
N MET A 75 -2.30 2.42 2.45
CA MET A 75 -2.38 1.47 1.33
C MET A 75 -1.04 1.31 0.61
N GLY A 76 -0.29 2.40 0.43
CA GLY A 76 1.04 2.35 -0.20
C GLY A 76 2.02 1.47 0.58
N ALA A 77 2.05 1.61 1.91
CA ALA A 77 2.89 0.79 2.77
C ALA A 77 2.48 -0.69 2.75
N ASP A 78 1.17 -0.96 2.74
CA ASP A 78 0.61 -2.31 2.65
C ASP A 78 0.98 -3.02 1.33
N LEU A 79 0.80 -2.34 0.19
CA LEU A 79 1.16 -2.88 -1.12
C LEU A 79 2.67 -3.11 -1.24
N PHE A 80 3.49 -2.19 -0.72
CA PHE A 80 4.93 -2.33 -0.70
C PHE A 80 5.37 -3.57 0.08
N GLU A 81 4.83 -3.76 1.28
CA GLU A 81 5.17 -4.93 2.08
C GLU A 81 4.76 -6.23 1.40
N SER A 82 3.53 -6.32 0.89
CA SER A 82 3.05 -7.53 0.23
C SER A 82 3.90 -7.86 -1.01
N TYR A 83 4.33 -6.84 -1.76
CA TYR A 83 5.22 -6.99 -2.90
C TYR A 83 6.59 -7.54 -2.50
N VAL A 84 7.26 -6.89 -1.53
CA VAL A 84 8.57 -7.31 -1.02
C VAL A 84 8.50 -8.71 -0.40
N GLY A 85 7.50 -8.96 0.46
CA GLY A 85 7.30 -10.22 1.15
C GLY A 85 7.12 -11.39 0.19
N SER A 86 6.32 -11.21 -0.88
CA SER A 86 6.12 -12.25 -1.90
C SER A 86 7.40 -12.61 -2.64
N ILE A 87 8.24 -11.62 -3.00
CA ILE A 87 9.53 -11.84 -3.66
C ILE A 87 10.48 -12.60 -2.74
N ILE A 88 10.58 -12.19 -1.48
CA ILE A 88 11.47 -12.85 -0.49
C ILE A 88 11.03 -14.29 -0.26
N ALA A 89 9.73 -14.52 -0.05
CA ALA A 89 9.19 -15.86 0.17
C ALA A 89 9.47 -16.79 -1.03
N ALA A 90 9.19 -16.32 -2.26
CA ALA A 90 9.47 -17.06 -3.47
C ALA A 90 10.98 -17.30 -3.67
N SER A 91 11.83 -16.32 -3.33
CA SER A 91 13.28 -16.45 -3.42
C SER A 91 13.83 -17.49 -2.44
N SER A 92 13.31 -17.53 -1.22
CA SER A 92 13.69 -18.52 -0.20
C SER A 92 13.35 -19.95 -0.63
N LEU A 93 12.15 -20.17 -1.16
CA LEU A 93 11.78 -21.47 -1.74
C LEU A 93 12.60 -21.80 -2.99
N GLY A 94 12.84 -20.80 -3.83
CA GLY A 94 13.63 -20.93 -5.05
C GLY A 94 15.08 -21.34 -4.79
N LEU A 95 15.71 -20.80 -3.73
CA LEU A 95 17.06 -21.17 -3.35
C LEU A 95 17.16 -22.66 -2.99
N GLU A 96 16.20 -23.17 -2.21
CA GLU A 96 16.21 -24.56 -1.75
C GLU A 96 16.02 -25.56 -2.90
N VAL A 97 15.13 -25.26 -3.85
CA VAL A 97 14.77 -26.19 -4.93
C VAL A 97 15.68 -26.06 -6.16
N PHE A 98 16.07 -24.83 -6.50
CA PHE A 98 16.74 -24.53 -7.78
C PHE A 98 18.05 -23.75 -7.62
N GLY A 99 18.53 -23.56 -6.38
CA GLY A 99 19.73 -22.77 -6.10
C GLY A 99 19.55 -21.30 -6.49
N LEU A 100 20.65 -20.64 -6.85
CA LEU A 100 20.66 -19.22 -7.22
C LEU A 100 19.72 -18.87 -8.39
N ASN A 101 19.48 -19.81 -9.30
CA ASN A 101 18.55 -19.61 -10.41
C ASN A 101 17.10 -19.46 -9.92
N GLY A 102 16.74 -20.13 -8.82
CA GLY A 102 15.42 -20.00 -8.21
C GLY A 102 15.22 -18.65 -7.51
N VAL A 103 16.27 -18.04 -6.99
CA VAL A 103 16.24 -16.67 -6.42
C VAL A 103 16.02 -15.62 -7.52
N ALA A 104 16.62 -15.83 -8.70
CA ALA A 104 16.52 -14.88 -9.80
C ALA A 104 15.12 -14.81 -10.42
N LEU A 105 14.37 -15.92 -10.42
CA LEU A 105 13.06 -16.01 -11.06
C LEU A 105 12.03 -14.97 -10.56
N PRO A 106 11.71 -14.85 -9.26
CA PRO A 106 10.74 -13.86 -8.78
C PRO A 106 11.21 -12.42 -9.05
N LEU A 107 12.52 -12.16 -9.05
CA LEU A 107 13.07 -10.84 -9.39
C LEU A 107 12.82 -10.48 -10.86
N TYR A 108 13.02 -11.42 -11.79
CA TYR A 108 12.74 -11.20 -13.20
C TYR A 108 11.24 -11.03 -13.47
N ILE A 109 10.38 -11.82 -12.81
CA ILE A 109 8.92 -11.67 -12.93
C ILE A 109 8.50 -10.27 -12.44
N SER A 110 9.02 -9.83 -11.30
CA SER A 110 8.77 -8.52 -10.74
C SER A 110 9.23 -7.37 -11.64
N ALA A 111 10.42 -7.49 -12.24
CA ALA A 111 10.95 -6.50 -13.19
C ALA A 111 10.11 -6.44 -14.47
N ALA A 112 9.74 -7.59 -15.03
CA ALA A 112 8.85 -7.66 -16.19
C ALA A 112 7.47 -7.08 -15.87
N GLY A 113 6.93 -7.35 -14.69
CA GLY A 113 5.67 -6.79 -14.19
C GLY A 113 5.69 -5.27 -14.16
N ILE A 114 6.77 -4.64 -13.67
CA ILE A 114 6.94 -3.18 -13.68
C ILE A 114 6.86 -2.64 -15.11
N LEU A 115 7.59 -3.25 -16.05
CA LEU A 115 7.56 -2.84 -17.47
C LEU A 115 6.15 -2.98 -18.05
N CYS A 116 5.50 -4.12 -17.84
CA CYS A 116 4.13 -4.36 -18.28
C CYS A 116 3.15 -3.33 -17.69
N SER A 117 3.28 -2.97 -16.42
CA SER A 117 2.46 -1.95 -15.78
C SER A 117 2.69 -0.57 -16.41
N ILE A 118 3.94 -0.18 -16.66
CA ILE A 118 4.28 1.07 -17.35
C ILE A 118 3.66 1.10 -18.75
N PHE A 119 3.70 -0.01 -19.50
CA PHE A 119 3.06 -0.06 -20.81
C PHE A 119 1.54 -0.05 -20.70
N GLY A 120 0.98 -0.76 -19.71
CA GLY A 120 -0.45 -0.87 -19.48
C GLY A 120 -1.12 0.46 -19.17
N THR A 121 -0.47 1.36 -18.43
CA THR A 121 -1.03 2.68 -18.10
C THR A 121 -1.33 3.52 -19.34
N PHE A 122 -0.60 3.37 -20.45
CA PHE A 122 -0.88 4.08 -21.70
C PHE A 122 -2.18 3.62 -22.39
N PHE A 123 -2.71 2.46 -22.04
CA PHE A 123 -3.97 1.94 -22.59
C PHE A 123 -5.19 2.28 -21.72
N VAL A 124 -4.98 2.74 -20.49
CA VAL A 124 -6.07 3.13 -19.59
C VAL A 124 -6.62 4.48 -20.04
N HIS A 125 -7.89 4.50 -20.44
CA HIS A 125 -8.63 5.72 -20.77
C HIS A 125 -9.86 5.81 -19.86
N THR A 126 -10.01 6.93 -19.17
CA THR A 126 -11.24 7.26 -18.44
C THR A 126 -12.19 8.02 -19.37
N ARG A 127 -13.50 7.81 -19.21
CA ARG A 127 -14.51 8.62 -19.92
C ARG A 127 -14.61 9.98 -19.25
N GLU A 128 -14.74 11.05 -20.02
CA GLU A 128 -15.08 12.36 -19.47
C GLU A 128 -16.43 12.28 -18.74
N GLY A 129 -16.46 12.71 -17.47
CA GLY A 129 -17.68 12.76 -16.64
C GLY A 129 -17.97 11.54 -15.77
N ALA A 130 -17.01 10.61 -15.59
CA ALA A 130 -17.08 9.63 -14.51
C ALA A 130 -16.76 10.33 -13.18
N ASN A 131 -17.80 10.79 -12.47
CA ASN A 131 -17.72 11.17 -11.06
C ASN A 131 -18.06 9.95 -10.21
#